data_AF-A0A1G6FFV7-F1
#
_entry.id   AF-A0A1G6FFV7-F1
#
_cell.length_a   1.000
_cell.length_b   1.000
_cell.length_c   1.000
_cell.angle_alpha   90.00
_cell.angle_beta   90.00
_cell.angle_gamma   90.00
#
_symmetry.space_group_name_H-M   'P 1'
#
loop_
_entity.id
_entity.type
_entity.pdbx_description
1 polymer ?
#
loop_
_entity_poly.entity_id
_entity_poly.type
_entity_poly.pdbx_seq_one_letter_code
_entity_poly.pdbx_strand_id
1 'polypeptide(L)'
;MKKWWVTFCVMFLLLFTACSERSQVMDGDGMIQTFQYTQISQDVAKEMMEKDDGHVIVDVRREDEYAEGHIPGAILIPNESIDVDPPEELPDPNQIILVYCRSGRRSKEASQKLADMGYSNVYEFGGIIDWTGDIEINNNNETENGGEEMGAAKLLYQGHASMRITTTEGKVIYVDPFAGEGYDVPADLILMTHGHYDHTQTDTITTKNPDCETISWEEALSGGQHQSFDLGYVKVEAVEAGYNKNHDTKQCVGFILTFSNGVTLYLSGDTSTTPQMQELAQRNLDYAFFCCDGVYNMDVQEAIECAKTVGAKHNIPYHMIPADKTNCFDQAVAESFDVPGRIILKPGEELVLE
;
A
#
# COMPACT_ATOMS: atom_id res chain seq x y z
N MET A 1 -24.94 -57.20 -47.36
CA MET A 1 -23.99 -58.06 -46.62
C MET A 1 -23.17 -57.17 -45.70
N LYS A 2 -23.15 -57.49 -44.41
CA LYS A 2 -22.42 -56.79 -43.34
C LYS A 2 -20.91 -56.78 -43.64
N LYS A 3 -20.20 -55.69 -43.29
CA LYS A 3 -18.95 -55.73 -42.52
C LYS A 3 -18.55 -54.33 -42.02
N TRP A 4 -18.42 -54.30 -40.70
CA TRP A 4 -17.82 -53.34 -39.75
C TRP A 4 -16.44 -52.83 -40.20
N TRP A 5 -15.97 -51.68 -39.70
CA TRP A 5 -14.57 -51.31 -39.32
C TRP A 5 -14.66 -49.97 -38.53
N VAL A 6 -14.62 -50.00 -37.19
CA VAL A 6 -13.49 -49.75 -36.27
C VAL A 6 -12.97 -48.30 -36.32
N THR A 7 -13.38 -47.51 -35.33
CA THR A 7 -12.87 -46.19 -34.97
C THR A 7 -11.51 -46.33 -34.28
N PHE A 8 -10.49 -45.60 -34.74
CA PHE A 8 -9.15 -45.58 -34.13
C PHE A 8 -9.00 -44.27 -33.33
N CYS A 9 -9.07 -44.37 -32.00
CA CYS A 9 -8.68 -43.30 -31.08
C CYS A 9 -7.16 -43.38 -30.88
N VAL A 10 -6.42 -42.39 -31.37
CA VAL A 10 -5.00 -42.21 -31.01
C VAL A 10 -4.93 -41.31 -29.79
N MET A 11 -4.75 -41.94 -28.62
CA MET A 11 -4.38 -41.28 -27.39
C MET A 11 -2.86 -41.13 -27.39
N PHE A 12 -2.37 -39.90 -27.54
CA PHE A 12 -0.95 -39.58 -27.56
C PHE A 12 -0.46 -39.49 -26.10
N LEU A 13 0.14 -40.56 -25.60
CA LEU A 13 0.76 -40.60 -24.27
C LEU A 13 2.22 -40.14 -24.42
N LEU A 14 2.50 -38.87 -24.07
CA LEU A 14 3.87 -38.37 -23.94
C LEU A 14 4.43 -38.83 -22.58
N LEU A 15 5.29 -39.85 -22.62
CA LEU A 15 6.10 -40.28 -21.49
C LEU A 15 7.31 -39.34 -21.37
N PHE A 16 7.27 -38.40 -20.43
CA PHE A 16 8.49 -37.76 -19.93
C PHE A 16 9.15 -38.68 -18.91
N THR A 17 10.29 -39.25 -19.29
CA THR A 17 11.17 -39.99 -18.37
C THR A 17 11.86 -38.98 -17.45
N ALA A 18 11.35 -38.82 -16.23
CA ALA A 18 12.10 -38.23 -15.13
C ALA A 18 13.16 -39.25 -14.68
N CYS A 19 14.44 -38.92 -14.84
CA CYS A 19 15.54 -39.69 -14.26
C CYS A 19 15.58 -39.44 -12.75
N SER A 20 14.96 -40.31 -11.96
CA SER A 20 15.28 -40.46 -10.53
C SER A 20 16.45 -41.44 -10.43
N GLU A 21 17.68 -40.92 -10.26
CA GLU A 21 18.83 -41.75 -9.91
C GLU A 21 18.83 -41.96 -8.39
N ARG A 22 18.32 -43.10 -7.95
CA ARG A 22 18.32 -43.51 -6.53
C ARG A 22 19.74 -43.90 -6.12
N SER A 23 20.49 -43.00 -5.49
CA SER A 23 21.74 -43.38 -4.83
C SER A 23 21.45 -43.96 -3.45
N GLN A 24 22.05 -45.11 -3.13
CA GLN A 24 21.99 -45.73 -1.81
C GLN A 24 23.36 -45.62 -1.16
N VAL A 25 23.42 -44.98 0.01
CA VAL A 25 24.60 -44.98 0.87
C VAL A 25 24.27 -45.79 2.12
N MET A 26 25.11 -46.78 2.42
CA MET A 26 24.99 -47.61 3.62
C MET A 26 25.94 -47.09 4.69
N ASP A 27 25.45 -46.91 5.91
CA ASP A 27 26.28 -47.17 7.10
C ASP A 27 25.44 -47.78 8.22
N GLY A 28 26.10 -48.57 9.08
CA GLY A 28 25.48 -49.49 10.04
C GLY A 28 24.62 -48.82 11.09
N ASP A 29 23.53 -49.52 11.47
CA ASP A 29 22.54 -49.20 12.50
C ASP A 29 21.48 -48.14 12.14
N GLY A 30 20.55 -48.54 11.26
CA GLY A 30 19.23 -47.90 11.10
C GLY A 30 18.88 -47.58 9.65
N MET A 31 17.67 -47.92 9.21
CA MET A 31 17.14 -47.42 7.93
C MET A 31 16.89 -45.92 8.08
N ILE A 32 17.79 -45.07 7.59
CA ILE A 32 17.46 -43.66 7.36
C ILE A 32 16.60 -43.64 6.11
N GLN A 33 15.30 -43.44 6.30
CA GLN A 33 14.40 -43.09 5.21
C GLN A 33 14.78 -41.68 4.79
N THR A 34 15.65 -41.57 3.79
CA THR A 34 15.99 -40.29 3.18
C THR A 34 14.77 -39.84 2.40
N PHE A 35 13.99 -38.97 3.04
CA PHE A 35 13.00 -38.19 2.33
C PHE A 35 13.76 -37.31 1.34
N GLN A 36 13.32 -37.30 0.09
CA GLN A 36 13.97 -36.57 -0.99
C GLN A 36 12.94 -35.62 -1.58
N TYR A 37 13.36 -34.40 -1.84
CA TYR A 37 12.60 -33.49 -2.68
C TYR A 37 12.83 -33.83 -4.15
N THR A 38 11.91 -33.39 -5.02
CA THR A 38 12.04 -33.54 -6.46
C THR A 38 12.55 -32.25 -7.08
N GLN A 39 13.63 -32.29 -7.85
CA GLN A 39 14.05 -31.13 -8.62
C GLN A 39 13.30 -31.10 -9.96
N ILE A 40 12.71 -29.95 -10.31
CA ILE A 40 11.98 -29.73 -11.57
C ILE A 40 12.52 -28.51 -12.30
N SER A 41 12.18 -28.36 -13.58
CA SER A 41 12.45 -27.11 -14.31
C SER A 41 11.43 -26.04 -13.94
N GLN A 42 11.78 -24.77 -14.21
CA GLN A 42 10.86 -23.65 -14.02
C GLN A 42 9.62 -23.76 -14.91
N ASP A 43 9.74 -24.30 -16.13
CA ASP A 43 8.57 -24.52 -17.00
C ASP A 43 7.58 -25.53 -16.38
N VAL A 44 8.08 -26.60 -15.78
CA VAL A 44 7.24 -27.55 -15.05
C VAL A 44 6.64 -26.92 -13.80
N ALA A 45 7.40 -26.07 -13.09
CA ALA A 45 6.87 -25.33 -11.94
C ALA A 45 5.72 -24.40 -12.35
N LYS A 46 5.83 -23.68 -13.48
CA LYS A 46 4.75 -22.87 -14.05
C LYS A 46 3.50 -23.70 -14.34
N GLU A 47 3.64 -24.83 -15.02
CA GLU A 47 2.51 -25.74 -15.29
C GLU A 47 1.85 -26.30 -14.02
N MET A 48 2.62 -26.45 -12.93
CA MET A 48 2.08 -26.85 -11.63
C MET A 48 1.33 -25.69 -10.95
N MET A 49 1.85 -24.46 -11.05
CA MET A 49 1.21 -23.26 -10.48
C MET A 49 -0.14 -22.93 -11.12
N GLU A 50 -0.40 -23.36 -12.36
CA GLU A 50 -1.69 -23.16 -13.04
C GLU A 50 -2.83 -24.06 -12.51
N LYS A 51 -2.53 -25.00 -11.62
CA LYS A 51 -3.51 -25.97 -11.10
C LYS A 51 -4.13 -25.48 -9.79
N ASP A 52 -5.44 -25.63 -9.68
CA ASP A 52 -6.19 -25.45 -8.44
C ASP A 52 -6.16 -26.74 -7.60
N ASP A 53 -4.99 -27.09 -7.08
CA ASP A 53 -4.73 -28.30 -6.27
C ASP A 53 -4.27 -27.98 -4.84
N GLY A 54 -4.34 -26.71 -4.44
CA GLY A 54 -3.92 -26.23 -3.11
C GLY A 54 -2.41 -26.26 -2.89
N HIS A 55 -1.61 -26.21 -3.96
CA HIS A 55 -0.16 -26.06 -3.83
C HIS A 55 0.24 -24.76 -3.13
N VAL A 56 1.43 -24.76 -2.54
CA VAL A 56 2.03 -23.59 -1.89
C VAL A 56 3.37 -23.28 -2.57
N ILE A 57 3.57 -22.02 -2.92
CA ILE A 57 4.86 -21.52 -3.44
C ILE A 57 5.63 -20.92 -2.26
N VAL A 58 6.88 -21.33 -2.07
CA VAL A 58 7.70 -20.93 -0.91
C VAL A 58 8.97 -20.26 -1.39
N ASP A 59 9.12 -18.99 -1.02
CA ASP A 59 10.35 -18.22 -1.15
C ASP A 59 11.21 -18.41 0.09
N VAL A 60 12.40 -18.98 -0.07
CA VAL A 60 13.31 -19.22 1.06
C VAL A 60 14.47 -18.21 1.15
N ARG A 61 14.29 -17.04 0.53
CA ARG A 61 15.23 -15.91 0.64
C ARG A 61 15.02 -15.13 1.94
N ARG A 62 15.80 -14.06 2.12
CA ARG A 62 15.61 -13.12 3.22
C ARG A 62 14.44 -12.17 2.93
N GLU A 63 13.91 -11.55 3.98
CA GLU A 63 12.82 -10.56 3.91
C GLU A 63 13.08 -9.40 2.95
N ASP A 64 14.31 -8.85 2.95
CA ASP A 64 14.71 -7.77 2.04
C ASP A 64 14.62 -8.20 0.57
N GLU A 65 15.09 -9.41 0.26
CA GLU A 65 15.06 -9.95 -1.10
C GLU A 65 13.65 -10.30 -1.59
N TYR A 66 12.77 -10.73 -0.68
CA TYR A 66 11.37 -10.99 -0.97
C TYR A 66 10.60 -9.67 -1.21
N ALA A 67 10.91 -8.65 -0.41
CA ALA A 67 10.35 -7.30 -0.57
C ALA A 67 10.78 -6.64 -1.89
N GLU A 68 12.02 -6.81 -2.33
CA GLU A 68 12.47 -6.31 -3.64
C GLU A 68 11.74 -6.98 -4.83
N GLY A 69 11.09 -8.11 -4.59
CA GLY A 69 10.16 -8.77 -5.50
C GLY A 69 10.28 -10.29 -5.47
N HIS A 70 9.16 -10.98 -5.61
CA HIS A 70 8.99 -12.43 -5.44
C HIS A 70 8.00 -13.01 -6.46
N ILE A 71 7.89 -14.34 -6.54
CA ILE A 71 6.95 -14.99 -7.47
C ILE A 71 5.52 -14.80 -6.93
N PRO A 72 4.54 -14.42 -7.76
CA PRO A 72 3.16 -14.22 -7.33
C PRO A 72 2.60 -15.35 -6.47
N GLY A 73 1.96 -15.01 -5.35
CA GLY A 73 1.39 -15.99 -4.41
C GLY A 73 2.41 -16.78 -3.57
N ALA A 74 3.70 -16.45 -3.64
CA ALA A 74 4.71 -17.09 -2.80
C ALA A 74 4.65 -16.59 -1.36
N ILE A 75 4.66 -17.51 -0.40
CA ILE A 75 4.87 -17.19 1.02
C ILE A 75 6.37 -17.15 1.33
N LEU A 76 6.77 -16.26 2.23
CA LEU A 76 8.16 -16.14 2.67
C LEU A 76 8.44 -17.07 3.87
N ILE A 77 9.33 -18.04 3.69
CA ILE A 77 9.86 -18.87 4.78
C ILE A 77 11.39 -18.93 4.63
N PRO A 78 12.15 -17.99 5.23
CA PRO A 78 13.59 -17.93 5.04
C PRO A 78 14.27 -19.26 5.37
N ASN A 79 15.23 -19.71 4.54
CA ASN A 79 15.91 -21.00 4.77
C ASN A 79 16.54 -21.09 6.18
N GLU A 80 16.96 -19.95 6.73
CA GLU A 80 17.53 -19.81 8.07
C GLU A 80 16.51 -19.99 9.20
N SER A 81 15.20 -19.80 8.95
CA SER A 81 14.14 -20.03 9.95
C SER A 81 13.64 -21.47 9.98
N ILE A 82 13.88 -22.24 8.90
CA ILE A 82 13.57 -23.67 8.86
C ILE A 82 14.61 -24.41 9.72
N ASP A 83 14.23 -24.77 10.94
CA ASP A 83 15.08 -25.44 11.92
C ASP A 83 14.61 -26.88 12.21
N VAL A 84 14.29 -27.23 13.45
CA VAL A 84 13.89 -28.59 13.85
C VAL A 84 12.38 -28.82 13.79
N ASP A 85 11.58 -27.78 13.98
CA ASP A 85 10.12 -27.85 13.95
C ASP A 85 9.57 -27.49 12.56
N PRO A 86 8.50 -28.15 12.09
CA PRO A 86 7.84 -27.77 10.85
C PRO A 86 7.35 -26.31 10.88
N PRO A 87 7.50 -25.55 9.78
CA PRO A 87 6.96 -24.18 9.70
C PRO A 87 5.46 -24.14 9.94
N GLU A 88 4.97 -23.15 10.72
CA GLU A 88 3.54 -23.00 11.04
C GLU A 88 2.69 -22.75 9.78
N GLU A 89 3.30 -22.14 8.75
CA GLU A 89 2.70 -21.82 7.47
C GLU A 89 2.48 -23.05 6.58
N LEU A 90 3.06 -24.21 6.94
CA LEU A 90 2.96 -25.45 6.17
C LEU A 90 2.32 -26.59 7.01
N PRO A 91 1.06 -26.46 7.46
CA PRO A 91 0.47 -27.40 8.40
C PRO A 91 0.17 -28.81 7.83
N ASP A 92 0.13 -28.99 6.49
CA ASP A 92 -0.14 -30.28 5.85
C ASP A 92 1.14 -30.89 5.22
N PRO A 93 1.69 -31.99 5.78
CA PRO A 93 2.86 -32.70 5.22
C PRO A 93 2.63 -33.33 3.83
N ASN A 94 1.39 -33.39 3.34
CA ASN A 94 1.05 -33.95 2.03
C ASN A 94 0.70 -32.90 0.98
N GLN A 95 0.66 -31.61 1.33
CA GLN A 95 0.42 -30.57 0.33
C GLN A 95 1.60 -30.43 -0.63
N ILE A 96 1.32 -29.98 -1.85
CA ILE A 96 2.35 -29.74 -2.88
C ILE A 96 3.09 -28.45 -2.52
N ILE A 97 4.41 -28.51 -2.38
CA ILE A 97 5.24 -27.37 -1.99
C ILE A 97 6.26 -27.09 -3.10
N LEU A 98 6.18 -25.92 -3.71
CA LEU A 98 7.09 -25.44 -4.75
C LEU A 98 8.11 -24.47 -4.12
N VAL A 99 9.39 -24.86 -4.06
CA VAL A 99 10.44 -24.10 -3.34
C VAL A 99 11.43 -23.46 -4.31
N TYR A 100 11.70 -22.17 -4.12
CA TYR A 100 12.74 -21.45 -4.85
C TYR A 100 13.52 -20.48 -3.97
N CYS A 101 14.64 -19.98 -4.47
CA CYS A 101 15.40 -18.93 -3.79
C CYS A 101 16.02 -17.95 -4.79
N ARG A 102 17.13 -17.28 -4.44
CA ARG A 102 17.81 -16.35 -5.37
C ARG A 102 18.48 -17.06 -6.55
N SER A 103 19.30 -18.08 -6.28
CA SER A 103 20.17 -18.73 -7.29
C SER A 103 20.15 -20.26 -7.25
N GLY A 104 19.18 -20.87 -6.55
CA GLY A 104 19.03 -22.33 -6.43
C GLY A 104 19.86 -23.02 -5.33
N ARG A 105 20.62 -22.30 -4.49
CA ARG A 105 21.39 -22.92 -3.39
C ARG A 105 20.54 -23.12 -2.14
N ARG A 106 19.95 -22.04 -1.61
CA ARG A 106 19.10 -22.07 -0.40
C ARG A 106 17.85 -22.92 -0.58
N SER A 107 17.27 -22.97 -1.78
CA SER A 107 16.08 -23.75 -2.08
C SER A 107 16.33 -25.24 -1.95
N LYS A 108 17.52 -25.73 -2.36
CA LYS A 108 17.94 -27.13 -2.17
C LYS A 108 18.15 -27.48 -0.71
N GLU A 109 18.76 -26.58 0.06
CA GLU A 109 18.94 -26.75 1.51
C GLU A 109 17.58 -26.81 2.21
N ALA A 110 16.71 -25.84 1.96
CA ALA A 110 15.35 -25.78 2.52
C ALA A 110 14.50 -26.98 2.13
N SER A 111 14.53 -27.38 0.86
CA SER A 111 13.76 -28.53 0.36
C SER A 111 14.19 -29.83 1.02
N GLN A 112 15.49 -30.00 1.30
CA GLN A 112 15.96 -31.16 2.04
C GLN A 112 15.49 -31.14 3.49
N LYS A 113 15.55 -29.98 4.17
CA LYS A 113 15.02 -29.85 5.55
C LYS A 113 13.54 -30.20 5.63
N LEU A 114 12.73 -29.68 4.70
CA LEU A 114 11.30 -30.02 4.62
C LEU A 114 11.10 -31.51 4.34
N ALA A 115 11.85 -32.09 3.40
CA ALA A 115 11.76 -33.52 3.18
C ALA A 115 12.09 -34.30 4.48
N ASP A 116 13.17 -33.96 5.17
CA ASP A 116 13.59 -34.61 6.42
C ASP A 116 12.57 -34.47 7.56
N MET A 117 11.76 -33.41 7.55
CA MET A 117 10.62 -33.20 8.45
C MET A 117 9.37 -34.03 8.09
N GLY A 118 9.40 -34.76 6.97
CA GLY A 118 8.33 -35.66 6.55
C GLY A 118 7.38 -35.07 5.50
N TYR A 119 7.68 -33.91 4.92
CA TYR A 119 6.91 -33.40 3.78
C TYR A 119 7.14 -34.28 2.56
N SER A 120 6.06 -34.78 1.98
CA SER A 120 6.10 -35.82 0.95
C SER A 120 6.14 -35.31 -0.48
N ASN A 121 5.70 -34.06 -0.71
CA ASN A 121 5.52 -33.46 -2.03
C ASN A 121 6.28 -32.13 -2.17
N VAL A 122 7.60 -32.17 -1.94
CA VAL A 122 8.48 -30.98 -2.06
C VAL A 122 9.14 -30.95 -3.45
N TYR A 123 8.96 -29.85 -4.17
CA TYR A 123 9.50 -29.63 -5.51
C TYR A 123 10.38 -28.38 -5.56
N GLU A 124 11.67 -28.56 -5.85
CA GLU A 124 12.65 -27.47 -5.95
C GLU A 124 12.83 -27.09 -7.41
N PHE A 125 12.76 -25.79 -7.73
CA PHE A 125 12.80 -25.32 -9.12
C PHE A 125 13.82 -24.20 -9.41
N GLY A 126 14.76 -23.98 -8.50
CA GLY A 126 15.95 -23.16 -8.74
C GLY A 126 15.86 -21.73 -8.21
N GLY A 127 16.48 -20.81 -8.96
CA GLY A 127 16.63 -19.42 -8.56
C GLY A 127 15.71 -18.47 -9.32
N ILE A 128 15.22 -17.45 -8.62
CA ILE A 128 14.44 -16.35 -9.20
C ILE A 128 15.25 -15.52 -10.21
N ILE A 129 16.59 -15.54 -10.15
CA ILE A 129 17.45 -14.85 -11.13
C ILE A 129 17.19 -15.35 -12.56
N ASP A 130 16.90 -16.63 -12.71
CA ASP A 130 16.66 -17.25 -14.01
C ASP A 130 15.16 -17.35 -14.32
N TRP A 131 14.29 -16.87 -13.43
CA TRP A 131 12.83 -16.95 -13.58
C TRP A 131 12.35 -16.06 -14.72
N THR A 132 11.53 -16.64 -15.58
CA THR A 132 10.98 -15.97 -16.78
C THR A 132 9.48 -15.71 -16.68
N GLY A 133 8.86 -16.02 -15.53
CA GLY A 133 7.44 -15.72 -15.28
C GLY A 133 7.28 -14.37 -14.60
N ASP A 134 6.06 -14.08 -14.17
CA ASP A 134 5.75 -12.84 -13.47
C ASP A 134 6.46 -12.78 -12.11
N ILE A 135 6.76 -11.56 -11.67
CA ILE A 135 7.34 -11.22 -10.37
C ILE A 135 6.45 -10.15 -9.76
N GLU A 136 5.92 -10.41 -8.57
CA GLU A 136 5.34 -9.42 -7.68
C GLU A 136 6.48 -8.64 -7.04
N ILE A 137 6.70 -7.42 -7.51
CA ILE A 137 7.61 -6.48 -6.85
C ILE A 137 6.79 -5.82 -5.76
N ASN A 138 7.24 -5.86 -4.49
CA ASN A 138 6.64 -4.98 -3.48
C ASN A 138 7.12 -3.55 -3.76
N ASN A 139 6.59 -2.96 -4.83
CA ASN A 139 6.15 -1.60 -4.70
C ASN A 139 5.03 -1.71 -3.67
N ASN A 140 5.17 -1.10 -2.50
CA ASN A 140 4.01 -0.93 -1.63
C ASN A 140 2.92 -0.25 -2.48
N ASN A 141 2.02 -1.04 -3.11
CA ASN A 141 0.83 -0.71 -3.91
C ASN A 141 0.34 -1.95 -4.71
N GLU A 142 -0.56 -2.73 -4.06
CA GLU A 142 -1.80 -3.38 -4.57
C GLU A 142 -1.71 -4.47 -5.67
N THR A 143 -2.49 -5.58 -5.73
CA THR A 143 -3.48 -6.40 -4.96
C THR A 143 -3.72 -7.67 -5.85
N GLU A 144 -4.19 -8.87 -5.43
CA GLU A 144 -5.57 -9.28 -5.03
C GLU A 144 -5.66 -10.84 -5.13
N ASN A 145 -6.40 -11.61 -4.32
CA ASN A 145 -7.86 -11.73 -4.39
C ASN A 145 -8.46 -12.60 -3.27
N GLY A 146 -9.63 -12.22 -2.73
CA GLY A 146 -10.46 -13.16 -1.97
C GLY A 146 -11.47 -12.65 -0.94
N GLY A 147 -12.05 -11.44 -1.08
CA GLY A 147 -13.18 -11.00 -0.27
C GLY A 147 -13.39 -9.50 -0.36
N GLU A 148 -14.61 -9.04 -0.64
CA GLU A 148 -14.99 -7.62 -0.52
C GLU A 148 -14.89 -7.18 0.95
N GLU A 149 -13.69 -6.84 1.41
CA GLU A 149 -13.48 -5.77 2.37
C GLU A 149 -13.33 -4.49 1.56
N MET A 150 -14.19 -3.49 1.82
CA MET A 150 -13.98 -2.16 1.26
C MET A 150 -12.64 -1.64 1.78
N GLY A 151 -11.62 -1.59 0.91
CA GLY A 151 -10.30 -1.10 1.29
C GLY A 151 -10.37 0.29 1.93
N ALA A 152 -9.48 0.61 2.86
CA ALA A 152 -9.40 1.94 3.43
C ALA A 152 -8.68 2.91 2.49
N ALA A 153 -9.10 4.17 2.47
CA ALA A 153 -8.35 5.21 1.75
C ALA A 153 -6.97 5.39 2.40
N LYS A 154 -5.94 5.67 1.62
CA LYS A 154 -4.56 5.85 2.10
C LYS A 154 -4.09 7.27 1.79
N LEU A 155 -3.60 7.96 2.81
CA LEU A 155 -3.01 9.29 2.70
C LEU A 155 -1.50 9.18 2.80
N LEU A 156 -0.78 9.56 1.76
CA LEU A 156 0.65 9.83 1.78
C LEU A 156 0.87 11.30 2.13
N TYR A 157 1.49 11.57 3.27
CA TYR A 157 1.86 12.94 3.63
C TYR A 157 3.15 13.32 2.91
N GLN A 158 3.08 14.24 1.97
CA GLN A 158 4.23 14.62 1.13
C GLN A 158 5.07 15.75 1.78
N GLY A 159 4.50 16.44 2.78
CA GLY A 159 5.15 17.51 3.53
C GLY A 159 4.48 18.86 3.34
N HIS A 160 4.76 19.82 4.22
CA HIS A 160 4.07 21.11 4.24
C HIS A 160 2.54 20.92 4.36
N ALA A 161 1.75 21.45 3.42
CA ALA A 161 0.33 21.14 3.23
C ALA A 161 0.05 20.05 2.18
N SER A 162 1.09 19.57 1.48
CA SER A 162 0.96 18.64 0.37
C SER A 162 0.68 17.22 0.82
N MET A 163 -0.31 16.60 0.19
CA MET A 163 -0.65 15.20 0.40
C MET A 163 -1.25 14.57 -0.85
N ARG A 164 -1.03 13.25 -0.99
CA ARG A 164 -1.67 12.41 -1.99
C ARG A 164 -2.57 11.41 -1.27
N ILE A 165 -3.82 11.30 -1.70
CA ILE A 165 -4.78 10.36 -1.14
C ILE A 165 -5.20 9.40 -2.25
N THR A 166 -5.09 8.10 -1.98
CA THR A 166 -5.67 7.04 -2.82
C THR A 166 -6.96 6.58 -2.14
N THR A 167 -8.11 6.72 -2.79
CA THR A 167 -9.40 6.29 -2.22
C THR A 167 -9.58 4.78 -2.29
N THR A 168 -10.61 4.28 -1.63
CA THR A 168 -11.03 2.86 -1.70
C THR A 168 -11.24 2.37 -3.13
N GLU A 169 -11.67 3.24 -4.04
CA GLU A 169 -11.89 2.97 -5.46
C GLU A 169 -10.61 3.08 -6.31
N GLY A 170 -9.46 3.30 -5.69
CA GLY A 170 -8.19 3.52 -6.39
C GLY A 170 -8.07 4.89 -7.04
N LYS A 171 -8.91 5.87 -6.65
CA LYS A 171 -8.86 7.25 -7.19
C LYS A 171 -7.82 8.09 -6.47
N VAL A 172 -7.08 8.89 -7.23
CA VAL A 172 -5.94 9.65 -6.71
C VAL A 172 -6.27 11.12 -6.59
N ILE A 173 -6.20 11.64 -5.37
CA ILE A 173 -6.45 13.03 -5.02
C ILE A 173 -5.14 13.65 -4.57
N TYR A 174 -4.71 14.74 -5.21
CA TYR A 174 -3.64 15.59 -4.69
C TYR A 174 -4.25 16.81 -4.02
N VAL A 175 -3.78 17.14 -2.82
CA VAL A 175 -4.15 18.39 -2.13
C VAL A 175 -2.92 19.25 -1.97
N ASP A 176 -3.06 20.53 -2.32
CA ASP A 176 -2.04 21.57 -2.18
C ASP A 176 -0.64 21.13 -2.65
N PRO A 177 -0.48 20.70 -3.92
CA PRO A 177 0.78 20.16 -4.43
C PRO A 177 1.89 21.21 -4.34
N PHE A 178 3.00 20.87 -3.68
CA PHE A 178 4.16 21.75 -3.49
C PHE A 178 5.41 20.99 -3.05
N ALA A 179 5.30 20.20 -1.98
CA ALA A 179 6.42 19.54 -1.33
C ALA A 179 6.40 18.02 -1.52
N GLY A 180 7.57 17.41 -1.36
CA GLY A 180 7.74 15.95 -1.35
C GLY A 180 7.77 15.28 -2.71
N GLU A 181 7.77 13.95 -2.68
CA GLU A 181 7.78 13.06 -3.84
C GLU A 181 6.41 12.38 -4.00
N GLY A 182 6.21 11.58 -5.04
CA GLY A 182 4.99 10.80 -5.26
C GLY A 182 3.96 11.44 -6.19
N TYR A 183 4.37 12.43 -6.99
CA TYR A 183 3.57 13.11 -8.03
C TYR A 183 3.63 12.41 -9.41
N ASP A 184 4.18 11.21 -9.46
CA ASP A 184 4.28 10.33 -10.63
C ASP A 184 3.01 9.46 -10.85
N VAL A 185 2.11 9.43 -9.86
CA VAL A 185 0.85 8.69 -9.94
C VAL A 185 -0.20 9.55 -10.65
N PRO A 186 -0.97 9.00 -11.63
CA PRO A 186 -1.97 9.76 -12.36
C PRO A 186 -3.06 10.34 -11.45
N ALA A 187 -3.24 11.66 -11.47
CA ALA A 187 -4.28 12.32 -10.69
C ALA A 187 -5.68 12.11 -11.27
N ASP A 188 -6.68 11.90 -10.41
CA ASP A 188 -8.11 12.00 -10.70
C ASP A 188 -8.72 13.30 -10.16
N LEU A 189 -8.15 13.86 -9.09
CA LEU A 189 -8.58 15.12 -8.50
C LEU A 189 -7.39 15.92 -7.98
N ILE A 190 -7.43 17.24 -8.17
CA ILE A 190 -6.47 18.18 -7.60
C ILE A 190 -7.25 19.23 -6.82
N LEU A 191 -6.96 19.37 -5.53
CA LEU A 191 -7.56 20.35 -4.63
C LEU A 191 -6.53 21.41 -4.28
N MET A 192 -6.95 22.68 -4.31
CA MET A 192 -6.11 23.81 -3.89
C MET A 192 -6.87 24.72 -2.93
N THR A 193 -6.37 24.87 -1.71
CA THR A 193 -6.98 25.66 -0.65
C THR A 193 -6.92 27.16 -0.91
N HIS A 194 -5.87 27.64 -1.57
CA HIS A 194 -5.68 29.04 -1.96
C HIS A 194 -4.53 29.22 -2.96
N GLY A 195 -4.35 30.46 -3.45
CA GLY A 195 -3.45 30.80 -4.55
C GLY A 195 -1.97 31.02 -4.20
N HIS A 196 -1.50 30.67 -3.00
CA HIS A 196 -0.09 30.82 -2.68
C HIS A 196 0.78 29.76 -3.36
N TYR A 197 2.04 30.12 -3.60
CA TYR A 197 2.99 29.29 -4.35
C TYR A 197 3.18 27.91 -3.72
N ASP A 198 3.21 27.85 -2.39
CA ASP A 198 3.40 26.64 -1.59
C ASP A 198 2.16 25.73 -1.49
N HIS A 199 1.13 26.01 -2.28
CA HIS A 199 -0.10 25.19 -2.39
C HIS A 199 -0.51 24.91 -3.85
N THR A 200 0.20 25.45 -4.84
CA THR A 200 -0.28 25.53 -6.24
C THR A 200 0.68 24.97 -7.29
N GLN A 201 1.68 24.18 -6.89
CA GLN A 201 2.66 23.57 -7.81
C GLN A 201 2.08 22.39 -8.59
N THR A 202 0.95 22.58 -9.28
CA THR A 202 0.30 21.51 -10.06
C THR A 202 1.16 20.97 -11.20
N ASP A 203 2.19 21.71 -11.62
CA ASP A 203 3.19 21.27 -12.61
C ASP A 203 4.09 20.11 -12.11
N THR A 204 4.13 19.85 -10.79
CA THR A 204 4.82 18.67 -10.25
C THR A 204 4.08 17.38 -10.55
N ILE A 205 2.76 17.46 -10.77
CA ILE A 205 1.90 16.32 -11.14
C ILE A 205 2.16 16.00 -12.61
N THR A 206 2.97 14.97 -12.83
CA THR A 206 3.47 14.63 -14.17
C THR A 206 2.43 13.95 -15.05
N THR A 207 1.45 13.30 -14.44
CA THR A 207 0.40 12.55 -15.14
C THR A 207 -0.97 12.84 -14.54
N LYS A 208 -1.97 13.05 -15.40
CA LYS A 208 -3.37 13.24 -15.02
C LYS A 208 -4.23 12.27 -15.83
N ASN A 209 -5.21 11.63 -15.19
CA ASN A 209 -6.19 10.81 -15.89
C ASN A 209 -7.05 11.70 -16.81
N PRO A 210 -7.64 11.15 -17.89
CA PRO A 210 -8.43 11.93 -18.85
C PRO A 210 -9.55 12.76 -18.24
N ASP A 211 -10.17 12.25 -17.17
CA ASP A 211 -11.27 12.89 -16.44
C ASP A 211 -10.79 13.56 -15.15
N CYS A 212 -9.49 13.88 -15.03
CA CYS A 212 -8.95 14.55 -13.86
C CYS A 212 -9.62 15.92 -13.67
N GLU A 213 -10.22 16.12 -12.50
CA GLU A 213 -10.80 17.40 -12.11
C GLU A 213 -9.81 18.22 -11.29
N THR A 214 -9.98 19.53 -11.31
CA THR A 214 -9.28 20.45 -10.41
C THR A 214 -10.35 21.32 -9.75
N ILE A 215 -10.32 21.37 -8.42
CA ILE A 215 -11.17 22.25 -7.62
C ILE A 215 -10.25 23.24 -6.92
N SER A 216 -10.19 24.43 -7.50
CA SER A 216 -9.48 25.58 -6.92
C SER A 216 -10.30 26.26 -5.83
N TRP A 217 -9.65 27.11 -5.04
CA TRP A 217 -10.33 27.96 -4.06
C TRP A 217 -11.37 28.89 -4.69
N GLU A 218 -11.17 29.32 -5.95
CA GLU A 218 -12.13 30.19 -6.66
C GLU A 218 -13.43 29.44 -6.99
N GLU A 219 -13.33 28.16 -7.33
CA GLU A 219 -14.49 27.28 -7.57
C GLU A 219 -15.14 26.87 -6.26
N ALA A 220 -14.32 26.53 -5.26
CA ALA A 220 -14.74 26.14 -3.92
C ALA A 220 -15.43 27.29 -3.15
N LEU A 221 -15.02 28.54 -3.39
CA LEU A 221 -15.61 29.75 -2.79
C LEU A 221 -16.20 30.65 -3.88
N SER A 222 -17.26 30.18 -4.52
CA SER A 222 -17.94 30.93 -5.58
C SER A 222 -19.08 31.79 -5.04
N GLY A 223 -19.15 33.06 -5.47
CA GLY A 223 -20.23 33.98 -5.07
C GLY A 223 -20.28 34.29 -3.56
N GLY A 224 -19.17 34.10 -2.85
CA GLY A 224 -19.10 34.27 -1.39
C GLY A 224 -19.78 33.14 -0.61
N GLN A 225 -19.95 31.97 -1.23
CA GLN A 225 -20.51 30.77 -0.62
C GLN A 225 -19.53 29.60 -0.80
N HIS A 226 -19.30 28.85 0.28
CA HIS A 226 -18.54 27.62 0.23
C HIS A 226 -19.34 26.53 -0.49
N GLN A 227 -18.76 25.93 -1.52
CA GLN A 227 -19.40 24.94 -2.38
C GLN A 227 -19.17 23.51 -1.89
N SER A 228 -19.93 22.56 -2.45
CA SER A 228 -19.70 21.13 -2.24
C SER A 228 -19.76 20.39 -3.57
N PHE A 229 -18.92 19.38 -3.70
CA PHE A 229 -18.73 18.59 -4.91
C PHE A 229 -18.85 17.11 -4.53
N ASP A 230 -19.62 16.35 -5.30
CA ASP A 230 -19.77 14.91 -5.11
C ASP A 230 -19.29 14.22 -6.39
N LEU A 231 -18.14 13.55 -6.28
CA LEU A 231 -17.43 12.92 -7.39
C LEU A 231 -17.67 11.40 -7.43
N GLY A 232 -18.55 10.87 -6.55
CA GLY A 232 -18.86 9.45 -6.43
C GLY A 232 -17.85 8.64 -5.60
N TYR A 233 -16.56 8.96 -5.67
CA TYR A 233 -15.49 8.35 -4.86
C TYR A 233 -15.07 9.21 -3.66
N VAL A 234 -15.39 10.51 -3.71
CA VAL A 234 -15.18 11.44 -2.60
C VAL A 234 -16.20 12.58 -2.69
N LYS A 235 -16.71 13.01 -1.55
CA LYS A 235 -17.42 14.28 -1.42
C LYS A 235 -16.48 15.32 -0.83
N VAL A 236 -16.35 16.46 -1.51
CA VAL A 236 -15.53 17.60 -1.11
C VAL A 236 -16.44 18.72 -0.64
N GLU A 237 -16.34 19.14 0.62
CA GLU A 237 -17.01 20.32 1.16
C GLU A 237 -15.97 21.42 1.40
N ALA A 238 -16.11 22.57 0.76
CA ALA A 238 -15.32 23.74 1.11
C ALA A 238 -15.78 24.29 2.47
N VAL A 239 -14.84 24.74 3.29
CA VAL A 239 -15.09 25.32 4.62
C VAL A 239 -14.23 26.56 4.84
N GLU A 240 -14.54 27.33 5.88
CA GLU A 240 -13.88 28.59 6.20
C GLU A 240 -12.37 28.41 6.45
N ALA A 241 -11.56 29.27 5.84
CA ALA A 241 -10.13 29.45 6.12
C ALA A 241 -9.71 30.91 5.87
N GLY A 242 -8.42 31.21 6.00
CA GLY A 242 -7.86 32.54 5.76
C GLY A 242 -8.19 33.59 6.82
N TYR A 243 -8.43 33.19 8.08
CA TYR A 243 -8.75 34.13 9.16
C TYR A 243 -7.52 34.83 9.78
N ASN A 244 -6.53 35.21 8.99
CA ASN A 244 -5.31 35.88 9.48
C ASN A 244 -4.87 37.02 8.55
N LYS A 245 -3.75 37.68 8.84
CA LYS A 245 -3.27 38.85 8.08
C LYS A 245 -2.63 38.49 6.74
N ASN A 246 -2.21 37.24 6.56
CA ASN A 246 -1.48 36.77 5.39
C ASN A 246 -2.40 36.09 4.37
N HIS A 247 -3.61 35.73 4.80
CA HIS A 247 -4.60 34.99 4.04
C HIS A 247 -5.94 35.74 4.10
N ASP A 248 -6.65 35.85 2.97
CA ASP A 248 -7.93 36.55 2.91
C ASP A 248 -9.06 35.51 2.90
N THR A 249 -10.00 35.62 3.83
CA THR A 249 -11.23 34.80 3.91
C THR A 249 -12.04 34.70 2.61
N LYS A 250 -11.80 35.59 1.63
CA LYS A 250 -12.45 35.56 0.32
C LYS A 250 -11.66 34.79 -0.75
N GLN A 251 -10.46 34.32 -0.42
CA GLN A 251 -9.49 33.70 -1.33
C GLN A 251 -8.88 32.43 -0.74
N CYS A 252 -9.39 31.96 0.40
CA CYS A 252 -8.91 30.78 1.09
C CYS A 252 -10.08 29.92 1.54
N VAL A 253 -9.93 28.61 1.40
CA VAL A 253 -10.86 27.60 1.93
C VAL A 253 -10.08 26.51 2.65
N GLY A 254 -10.71 25.90 3.65
CA GLY A 254 -10.36 24.55 4.05
C GLY A 254 -11.22 23.55 3.29
N PHE A 255 -10.97 22.25 3.48
CA PHE A 255 -11.79 21.19 2.90
C PHE A 255 -12.20 20.17 3.96
N ILE A 256 -13.40 19.62 3.82
CA ILE A 256 -13.78 18.35 4.43
C ILE A 256 -13.98 17.35 3.30
N LEU A 257 -13.21 16.27 3.32
CA LEU A 257 -13.37 15.13 2.43
C LEU A 257 -14.19 14.06 3.15
N THR A 258 -15.19 13.50 2.48
CA THR A 258 -15.92 12.32 2.95
C THR A 258 -15.75 11.22 1.91
N PHE A 259 -15.11 10.12 2.29
CA PHE A 259 -14.87 8.97 1.42
C PHE A 259 -16.10 8.04 1.39
N SER A 260 -16.14 7.11 0.44
CA SER A 260 -17.28 6.19 0.25
C SER A 260 -17.51 5.24 1.43
N ASN A 261 -16.47 4.91 2.18
CA ASN A 261 -16.57 4.16 3.44
C ASN A 261 -17.11 5.01 4.62
N GLY A 262 -17.35 6.31 4.41
CA GLY A 262 -17.88 7.24 5.40
C GLY A 262 -16.82 7.96 6.24
N VAL A 263 -15.53 7.62 6.08
CA VAL A 263 -14.44 8.29 6.80
C VAL A 263 -14.34 9.75 6.36
N THR A 264 -14.08 10.63 7.32
CA THR A 264 -14.00 12.07 7.12
C THR A 264 -12.62 12.64 7.41
N LEU A 265 -12.14 13.54 6.55
CA LEU A 265 -10.86 14.22 6.68
C LEU A 265 -11.05 15.73 6.54
N TYR A 266 -10.80 16.49 7.60
CA TYR A 266 -10.76 17.95 7.59
C TYR A 266 -9.35 18.47 7.37
N LEU A 267 -9.20 19.43 6.48
CA LEU A 267 -7.97 20.14 6.17
C LEU A 267 -8.21 21.63 6.41
N SER A 268 -7.48 22.24 7.33
CA SER A 268 -7.72 23.63 7.73
C SER A 268 -7.41 24.66 6.65
N GLY A 269 -6.62 24.29 5.64
CA GLY A 269 -5.88 25.25 4.81
C GLY A 269 -4.97 26.13 5.68
N ASP A 270 -4.58 27.27 5.14
CA ASP A 270 -3.83 28.29 5.88
C ASP A 270 -4.78 29.29 6.52
N THR A 271 -4.87 29.22 7.85
CA THR A 271 -5.83 30.03 8.59
C THR A 271 -5.35 30.31 10.01
N SER A 272 -6.04 31.20 10.71
CA SER A 272 -6.13 31.19 12.18
C SER A 272 -7.48 30.58 12.58
N THR A 273 -7.81 30.61 13.87
CA THR A 273 -9.11 30.15 14.40
C THR A 273 -10.27 30.72 13.58
N THR A 274 -11.15 29.85 13.07
CA THR A 274 -12.34 30.26 12.32
C THR A 274 -13.61 30.14 13.18
N PRO A 275 -14.63 30.99 12.96
CA PRO A 275 -15.94 30.80 13.58
C PRO A 275 -16.54 29.41 13.33
N GLN A 276 -16.37 28.87 12.12
CA GLN A 276 -16.96 27.60 11.73
C GLN A 276 -16.39 26.39 12.50
N MET A 277 -15.16 26.44 13.01
CA MET A 277 -14.57 25.33 13.78
C MET A 277 -15.42 24.87 14.97
N GLN A 278 -16.19 25.78 15.59
CA GLN A 278 -17.12 25.42 16.68
C GLN A 278 -18.30 24.57 16.19
N GLU A 279 -18.73 24.80 14.95
CA GLU A 279 -19.81 24.02 14.32
C GLU A 279 -19.30 22.64 13.89
N LEU A 280 -18.02 22.56 13.49
CA LEU A 280 -17.36 21.29 13.14
C LEU A 280 -17.30 20.30 14.30
N ALA A 281 -17.29 20.78 15.55
CA ALA A 281 -17.36 19.93 16.76
C ALA A 281 -18.54 18.95 16.76
N GLN A 282 -19.63 19.31 16.07
CA GLN A 282 -20.85 18.49 15.99
C GLN A 282 -20.82 17.45 14.87
N ARG A 283 -19.79 17.51 14.00
CA ARG A 283 -19.65 16.64 12.81
C ARG A 283 -19.02 15.28 13.13
N ASN A 284 -18.42 15.10 14.32
CA ASN A 284 -17.71 13.89 14.73
C ASN A 284 -16.66 13.42 13.70
N LEU A 285 -15.80 14.35 13.26
CA LEU A 285 -14.82 14.09 12.23
C LEU A 285 -13.80 13.02 12.65
N ASP A 286 -13.35 12.20 11.70
CA ASP A 286 -12.39 11.13 11.97
C ASP A 286 -10.96 11.67 12.00
N TYR A 287 -10.56 12.43 10.98
CA TYR A 287 -9.23 13.00 10.86
C TYR A 287 -9.30 14.51 10.65
N ALA A 288 -8.38 15.26 11.25
CA ALA A 288 -8.27 16.70 11.07
C ALA A 288 -6.81 17.16 11.03
N PHE A 289 -6.44 17.90 9.99
CA PHE A 289 -5.11 18.50 9.81
C PHE A 289 -5.16 20.00 10.12
N PHE A 290 -4.23 20.47 10.96
CA PHE A 290 -4.17 21.86 11.44
C PHE A 290 -2.80 22.49 11.15
N CYS A 291 -2.80 23.61 10.44
CA CYS A 291 -1.57 24.33 10.08
C CYS A 291 -0.94 24.90 11.35
N CYS A 292 0.39 24.93 11.46
CA CYS A 292 1.02 25.40 12.70
C CYS A 292 2.44 25.99 12.53
N ASP A 293 2.68 26.76 11.47
CA ASP A 293 4.01 27.33 11.21
C ASP A 293 4.38 28.52 12.12
N GLY A 294 3.39 29.15 12.75
CA GLY A 294 3.54 30.31 13.64
C GLY A 294 4.06 31.59 12.97
N VAL A 295 4.15 31.64 11.64
CA VAL A 295 4.63 32.78 10.85
C VAL A 295 3.54 33.29 9.91
N TYR A 296 2.99 32.40 9.10
CA TYR A 296 1.99 32.73 8.08
C TYR A 296 0.58 32.29 8.49
N ASN A 297 0.47 31.27 9.33
CA ASN A 297 -0.78 30.75 9.86
C ASN A 297 -0.71 30.58 11.39
N MET A 298 -1.55 29.71 11.98
CA MET A 298 -1.58 29.46 13.43
C MET A 298 -0.18 29.15 13.96
N ASP A 299 0.11 29.58 15.20
CA ASP A 299 1.17 28.92 15.96
C ASP A 299 0.65 27.59 16.54
N VAL A 300 1.55 26.75 17.05
CA VAL A 300 1.16 25.45 17.59
C VAL A 300 0.17 25.54 18.76
N GLN A 301 0.18 26.64 19.54
CA GLN A 301 -0.77 26.80 20.66
C GLN A 301 -2.16 27.11 20.15
N GLU A 302 -2.28 28.01 19.16
CA GLU A 302 -3.56 28.27 18.50
C GLU A 302 -4.09 27.01 17.79
N ALA A 303 -3.22 26.26 17.11
CA ALA A 303 -3.59 25.02 16.44
C ALA A 303 -4.11 23.95 17.44
N ILE A 304 -3.49 23.82 18.62
CA ILE A 304 -3.95 22.94 19.71
C ILE A 304 -5.36 23.32 20.15
N GLU A 305 -5.64 24.61 20.35
CA GLU A 305 -6.97 25.07 20.77
C GLU A 305 -8.02 24.88 19.66
N CYS A 306 -7.64 25.05 18.39
CA CYS A 306 -8.48 24.73 17.24
C CYS A 306 -8.80 23.23 17.18
N ALA A 307 -7.80 22.37 17.37
CA ALA A 307 -7.99 20.91 17.39
C ALA A 307 -8.89 20.46 18.55
N LYS A 308 -8.74 21.04 19.74
CA LYS A 308 -9.66 20.80 20.87
C LYS A 308 -11.08 21.28 20.55
N THR A 309 -11.22 22.40 19.85
CA THR A 309 -12.52 22.96 19.46
C THR A 309 -13.22 22.08 18.44
N VAL A 310 -12.50 21.63 17.41
CA VAL A 310 -13.04 20.75 16.36
C VAL A 310 -13.28 19.33 16.89
N GLY A 311 -12.44 18.82 17.78
CA GLY A 311 -12.65 17.56 18.48
C GLY A 311 -12.69 16.32 17.58
N ALA A 312 -11.89 16.27 16.51
CA ALA A 312 -11.78 15.09 15.66
C ALA A 312 -11.17 13.89 16.40
N LYS A 313 -11.46 12.66 15.96
CA LYS A 313 -10.91 11.43 16.57
C LYS A 313 -9.39 11.40 16.49
N HIS A 314 -8.84 11.83 15.36
CA HIS A 314 -7.42 11.93 15.08
C HIS A 314 -7.06 13.37 14.66
N ASN A 315 -6.03 13.93 15.30
CA ASN A 315 -5.62 15.31 15.08
C ASN A 315 -4.15 15.36 14.65
N ILE A 316 -3.88 15.97 13.50
CA ILE A 316 -2.57 15.95 12.85
C ILE A 316 -2.09 17.39 12.67
N PRO A 317 -0.92 17.77 13.22
CA PRO A 317 -0.29 19.03 12.83
C PRO A 317 0.32 18.88 11.43
N TYR A 318 0.21 19.92 10.60
CA TYR A 318 0.90 20.02 9.31
C TYR A 318 1.31 21.47 9.04
N HIS A 319 1.94 21.76 7.90
CA HIS A 319 2.40 23.11 7.56
C HIS A 319 3.11 23.77 8.76
N MET A 320 4.20 23.13 9.19
CA MET A 320 4.88 23.45 10.46
C MET A 320 6.05 24.42 10.30
N ILE A 321 6.46 24.66 9.07
CA ILE A 321 7.62 25.48 8.75
C ILE A 321 7.36 26.29 7.49
N PRO A 322 7.81 27.56 7.44
CA PRO A 322 7.73 28.34 6.22
C PRO A 322 8.33 27.63 5.01
N ALA A 323 7.68 27.77 3.84
CA ALA A 323 8.09 27.14 2.59
C ALA A 323 9.55 27.43 2.16
N ASP A 324 10.15 28.52 2.64
CA ASP A 324 11.53 28.91 2.36
C ASP A 324 12.57 28.26 3.31
N LYS A 325 12.15 27.37 4.21
CA LYS A 325 13.00 26.79 5.26
C LYS A 325 12.91 25.25 5.34
N THR A 326 14.06 24.57 5.15
CA THR A 326 14.29 23.13 5.40
C THR A 326 13.24 22.17 4.77
N ASN A 327 13.21 20.90 5.19
CA ASN A 327 12.45 19.78 4.59
C ASN A 327 10.92 19.84 4.82
N CYS A 328 10.31 21.03 4.93
CA CYS A 328 8.86 21.19 5.06
C CYS A 328 8.20 20.46 6.27
N PHE A 329 8.98 20.18 7.32
CA PHE A 329 8.53 19.52 8.56
C PHE A 329 9.42 19.90 9.75
N ASP A 330 8.82 20.14 10.91
CA ASP A 330 9.53 20.42 12.17
C ASP A 330 9.09 19.44 13.26
N GLN A 331 9.98 18.52 13.63
CA GLN A 331 9.72 17.49 14.64
C GLN A 331 9.35 18.07 16.00
N ALA A 332 9.98 19.19 16.41
CA ALA A 332 9.72 19.79 17.72
C ALA A 332 8.35 20.45 17.76
N VAL A 333 7.94 21.11 16.67
CA VAL A 333 6.58 21.65 16.53
C VAL A 333 5.56 20.51 16.58
N ALA A 334 5.76 19.45 15.80
CA ALA A 334 4.88 18.27 15.78
C ALA A 334 4.72 17.63 17.18
N GLU A 335 5.84 17.44 17.90
CA GLU A 335 5.84 16.86 19.25
C GLU A 335 5.17 17.77 20.29
N SER A 336 5.19 19.08 20.08
CA SER A 336 4.56 20.06 20.98
C SER A 336 3.06 20.22 20.78
N PHE A 337 2.51 19.76 19.65
CA PHE A 337 1.07 19.73 19.38
C PHE A 337 0.38 18.70 20.28
N ASP A 338 0.11 19.02 21.54
CA ASP A 338 -0.39 18.06 22.54
C ASP A 338 -1.93 18.07 22.64
N VAL A 339 -2.57 17.16 21.91
CA VAL A 339 -4.03 16.97 21.87
C VAL A 339 -4.43 15.50 21.87
N PRO A 340 -5.64 15.14 22.36
CA PRO A 340 -6.16 13.79 22.24
C PRO A 340 -6.21 13.31 20.78
N GLY A 341 -5.92 12.02 20.56
CA GLY A 341 -5.95 11.45 19.21
C GLY A 341 -4.82 11.92 18.29
N ARG A 342 -3.78 12.57 18.83
CA ARG A 342 -2.67 13.06 18.02
C ARG A 342 -2.01 11.96 17.20
N ILE A 343 -1.83 12.23 15.91
CA ILE A 343 -0.92 11.48 15.03
C ILE A 343 0.14 12.46 14.52
N ILE A 344 1.40 12.04 14.55
CA ILE A 344 2.51 12.77 13.92
C ILE A 344 2.85 11.99 12.65
N LEU A 345 2.68 12.63 11.49
CA LEU A 345 3.08 12.10 10.19
C LEU A 345 4.30 12.86 9.68
N LYS A 346 5.36 12.14 9.34
CA LYS A 346 6.53 12.71 8.67
C LYS A 346 6.35 12.68 7.15
N PRO A 347 6.97 13.61 6.41
CA PRO A 347 6.98 13.54 4.95
C PRO A 347 7.45 12.17 4.46
N GLY A 348 6.66 11.54 3.59
CA GLY A 348 6.87 10.19 3.07
C GLY A 348 6.14 9.07 3.84
N GLU A 349 5.54 9.36 5.01
CA GLU A 349 4.74 8.38 5.74
C GLU A 349 3.31 8.31 5.20
N GLU A 350 2.75 7.10 5.23
CA GLU A 350 1.37 6.82 4.86
C GLU A 350 0.49 6.62 6.11
N LEU A 351 -0.74 7.09 6.01
CA LEU A 351 -1.81 6.89 6.98
C LEU A 351 -2.99 6.20 6.29
N VAL A 352 -3.41 5.07 6.85
CA VAL A 352 -4.67 4.42 6.48
C VAL A 352 -5.82 5.15 7.17
N LEU A 353 -6.84 5.51 6.40
CA LEU A 353 -8.03 6.24 6.85
C LEU A 353 -9.18 5.25 7.04
N GLU A 354 -9.47 4.87 8.30
CA GLU A 354 -10.39 3.79 8.68
C GLU A 354 -11.42 4.14 9.78
#